data_AF-A0A5S4F3D3-F1
#
_entry.id   AF-A0A5S4F3D3-F1
#
_cell.length_a   1.000
_cell.length_b   1.000
_cell.length_c   1.000
_cell.angle_alpha   90.00
_cell.angle_beta   90.00
_cell.angle_gamma   90.00
#
_symmetry.space_group_name_H-M   'P 1'
#
loop_
_entity.id
_entity.type
_entity.pdbx_description
1 polymer ?
#
loop_
_entity_poly.entity_id
_entity_poly.type
_entity_poly.pdbx_seq_one_letter_code
_entity_poly.pdbx_strand_id
1 'polypeptide(L)'
;MRILLLCSSFNGLTQRAWLELRRAGHDVSVELAVSQEAMVEAAELAKPDLVLCPFLKERVPAALWRAHRTVIIHPGPPGDRGPSSLDWAITEGAPEWGVTALQAVEEMDAGPIWGYRTFALPPEPPRKSALYNGPVADAAVELVVEVAGKAADASFEPVPLDYRSPEVRGRLRRAMRHADREFSWADSSQEILRTVRAADGSPGGRTRLCDLPVRVFDVYPGPELTGRPGEVAGRREGAVLVHTGDGSLWVGHVRMEREGAIKLPAAMALGELVAGAPERSGYSEITYDRSDGVGVVSFDFYNGAMSTEQCRRLASALRYAAAQDTRVLVVRGGEVFSNGVHLNVIEASRHPELEAWMNINAINAVCREVIACTGQLVVASLGGNAGAGGVMMGLGADRVVVRESVVLNPHYRTMGLFGSEYWTYVLPRRVGAEQALRLTQEALPVSAAQAVELGLADRMLDGSRLEFERRVLEYAERLAADPAYDRLLAGRRQAREADERRKPLDAYRAEELAEMSRDMFDDRSGFRQARRAFVHKAKAQATPEHLARHRELSGASAPAGAGASHM
;
A
#
# COMPACT_ATOMS: atom_id res chain seq x y z
N MET A 1 5.30 -28.88 -1.45
CA MET A 1 5.80 -28.65 -0.07
C MET A 1 4.77 -27.86 0.71
N ARG A 2 4.73 -28.09 2.02
CA ARG A 2 4.00 -27.30 3.01
C ARG A 2 4.90 -26.19 3.52
N ILE A 3 4.48 -24.94 3.33
CA ILE A 3 5.23 -23.76 3.74
C ILE A 3 4.42 -23.01 4.79
N LEU A 4 5.05 -22.72 5.93
CA LEU A 4 4.48 -21.82 6.93
C LEU A 4 5.12 -20.44 6.76
N LEU A 5 4.31 -19.45 6.39
CA LEU A 5 4.71 -18.05 6.43
C LEU A 5 4.55 -17.53 7.85
N LEU A 6 5.64 -17.14 8.48
CA LEU A 6 5.64 -16.55 9.80
C LEU A 6 5.93 -15.05 9.71
N CYS A 7 5.01 -14.20 10.16
CA CYS A 7 5.11 -12.76 9.93
C CYS A 7 4.52 -11.90 11.06
N SER A 8 5.01 -10.67 11.23
CA SER A 8 4.40 -9.73 12.18
C SER A 8 3.05 -9.21 11.71
N SER A 9 2.85 -9.14 10.39
CA SER A 9 1.59 -8.78 9.77
C SER A 9 1.52 -9.35 8.34
N PHE A 10 0.29 -9.58 7.88
CA PHE A 10 0.01 -10.01 6.51
C PHE A 10 0.05 -8.81 5.53
N ASN A 11 1.17 -8.08 5.55
CA ASN A 11 1.38 -6.86 4.76
C ASN A 11 1.56 -7.17 3.26
N GLY A 12 1.75 -6.13 2.44
CA GLY A 12 1.92 -6.26 0.99
C GLY A 12 3.04 -7.24 0.58
N LEU A 13 4.18 -7.27 1.28
CA LEU A 13 5.25 -8.22 0.97
C LEU A 13 4.83 -9.66 1.30
N THR A 14 4.26 -9.90 2.49
CA THR A 14 3.78 -11.23 2.88
C THR A 14 2.66 -11.72 1.95
N GLN A 15 1.74 -10.84 1.52
CA GLN A 15 0.71 -11.17 0.54
C GLN A 15 1.31 -11.59 -0.81
N ARG A 16 2.30 -10.86 -1.33
CA ARG A 16 3.00 -11.22 -2.57
C ARG A 16 3.72 -12.56 -2.46
N ALA A 17 4.45 -12.78 -1.36
CA ALA A 17 5.10 -14.06 -1.10
C ALA A 17 4.10 -15.22 -1.05
N TRP A 18 2.96 -15.02 -0.36
CA TRP A 18 1.88 -16.01 -0.30
C TRP A 18 1.30 -16.32 -1.69
N LEU A 19 1.04 -15.29 -2.49
CA LEU A 19 0.51 -15.44 -3.85
C LEU A 19 1.46 -16.22 -4.75
N GLU A 20 2.74 -15.82 -4.83
CA GLU A 20 3.72 -16.48 -5.71
C GLU A 20 4.03 -17.91 -5.28
N LEU A 21 4.14 -18.19 -3.98
CA LEU A 21 4.35 -19.55 -3.50
C LEU A 21 3.17 -20.47 -3.83
N ARG A 22 1.93 -19.97 -3.70
CA ARG A 22 0.75 -20.74 -4.12
C ARG A 22 0.68 -20.92 -5.63
N ARG A 23 1.06 -19.91 -6.40
CA ARG A 23 1.16 -20.00 -7.86
C ARG A 23 2.19 -21.04 -8.30
N ALA A 24 3.28 -21.19 -7.55
CA ALA A 24 4.28 -22.25 -7.73
C ALA A 24 3.81 -23.64 -7.25
N GLY A 25 2.56 -23.79 -6.79
CA GLY A 25 1.98 -25.07 -6.40
C GLY A 25 2.28 -25.50 -4.96
N HIS A 26 2.78 -24.60 -4.11
CA HIS A 26 3.01 -24.91 -2.70
C HIS A 26 1.73 -24.81 -1.85
N ASP A 27 1.66 -25.62 -0.80
CA ASP A 27 0.62 -25.52 0.22
C ASP A 27 1.06 -24.52 1.28
N VAL A 28 0.49 -23.32 1.27
CA VAL A 28 0.95 -22.20 2.10
C VAL A 28 -0.07 -21.88 3.19
N SER A 29 0.38 -21.88 4.44
CA SER A 29 -0.35 -21.36 5.60
C SER A 29 0.38 -20.16 6.20
N VAL A 30 -0.34 -19.30 6.89
CA VAL A 30 0.22 -18.09 7.52
C VAL A 30 0.01 -18.16 9.02
N GLU A 31 0.99 -17.72 9.79
CA GLU A 31 0.87 -17.44 11.21
C GLU A 31 1.40 -16.03 11.54
N LEU A 32 0.62 -15.28 12.31
CA LEU A 32 1.05 -14.00 12.87
C LEU A 32 1.91 -14.23 14.12
N ALA A 33 3.01 -13.49 14.24
CA ALA A 33 3.94 -13.54 15.37
C ALA A 33 3.37 -12.86 16.64
N VAL A 34 2.25 -13.37 17.15
CA VAL A 34 1.54 -12.81 18.31
C VAL A 34 2.26 -13.10 19.63
N SER A 35 2.79 -14.31 19.81
CA SER A 35 3.64 -14.73 20.94
C SER A 35 4.60 -15.84 20.52
N GLN A 36 5.62 -16.14 21.33
CA GLN A 36 6.55 -17.24 21.03
C GLN A 36 5.87 -18.61 21.05
N GLU A 37 4.94 -18.80 21.98
CA GLU A 37 4.15 -20.02 22.15
C GLU A 37 3.28 -20.27 20.93
N ALA A 38 2.57 -19.24 20.44
CA ALA A 38 1.75 -19.34 19.24
C ALA A 38 2.56 -19.71 17.99
N MET A 39 3.77 -19.14 17.84
CA MET A 39 4.65 -19.47 16.72
C MET A 39 5.11 -20.93 16.74
N VAL A 40 5.47 -21.45 17.92
CA VAL A 40 5.88 -22.85 18.08
C VAL A 40 4.70 -23.79 17.83
N GLU A 41 3.55 -23.52 18.43
CA GLU A 41 2.32 -24.30 18.23
C GLU A 41 1.94 -24.35 16.74
N ALA A 42 1.98 -23.21 16.05
CA ALA A 42 1.66 -23.15 14.62
C ALA A 42 2.58 -24.04 13.78
N ALA A 43 3.89 -24.08 14.09
CA ALA A 43 4.84 -24.96 13.42
C ALA A 43 4.56 -26.45 13.70
N GLU A 44 4.21 -26.79 14.95
CA GLU A 44 3.85 -28.16 15.34
C GLU A 44 2.56 -28.65 14.64
N LEU A 45 1.56 -27.76 14.51
CA LEU A 45 0.31 -28.03 13.81
C LEU A 45 0.51 -28.13 12.29
N ALA A 46 1.21 -27.16 11.69
CA ALA A 46 1.42 -27.09 10.25
C ALA A 46 2.37 -28.18 9.73
N LYS A 47 3.30 -28.65 10.59
CA LYS A 47 4.39 -29.58 10.23
C LYS A 47 5.08 -29.16 8.92
N PRO A 48 5.59 -27.92 8.83
CA PRO A 48 6.06 -27.37 7.57
C PRO A 48 7.36 -28.01 7.13
N ASP A 49 7.52 -28.15 5.80
CA ASP A 49 8.78 -28.53 5.17
C ASP A 49 9.76 -27.33 5.18
N LEU A 50 9.21 -26.11 5.19
CA LEU A 50 9.93 -24.84 5.26
C LEU A 50 9.11 -23.80 6.06
N VAL A 51 9.77 -23.11 6.99
CA VAL A 51 9.26 -21.87 7.59
C VAL A 51 9.94 -20.71 6.90
N LEU A 52 9.16 -19.75 6.39
CA LEU A 52 9.68 -18.59 5.71
C LEU A 52 9.12 -17.31 6.33
N CYS A 53 9.98 -16.33 6.59
CA CYS A 53 9.64 -15.09 7.27
C CYS A 53 9.86 -13.88 6.33
N PRO A 54 8.88 -13.49 5.50
CA PRO A 54 9.01 -12.35 4.59
C PRO A 54 9.11 -11.00 5.33
N PHE A 55 8.43 -10.90 6.46
CA PHE A 55 8.38 -9.69 7.27
C PHE A 55 8.18 -10.05 8.74
N LEU A 56 9.24 -9.88 9.54
CA LEU A 56 9.22 -10.22 10.96
C LEU A 56 10.00 -9.20 11.79
N LYS A 57 9.36 -8.68 12.84
CA LYS A 57 9.95 -7.80 13.86
C LYS A 57 10.34 -8.58 15.11
N GLU A 58 9.63 -9.66 15.38
CA GLU A 58 9.84 -10.54 16.50
C GLU A 58 11.00 -11.50 16.24
N ARG A 59 11.64 -11.98 17.31
CA ARG A 59 12.64 -13.02 17.21
C ARG A 59 11.94 -14.38 17.02
N VAL A 60 12.42 -15.18 16.06
CA VAL A 60 11.98 -16.57 15.92
C VAL A 60 12.46 -17.39 17.12
N PRO A 61 11.58 -18.16 17.80
CA PRO A 61 11.96 -18.99 18.95
C PRO A 61 12.99 -20.06 18.58
N ALA A 62 13.94 -20.31 19.49
CA ALA A 62 15.00 -21.32 19.28
C ALA A 62 14.44 -22.73 19.06
N ALA A 63 13.37 -23.10 19.76
CA ALA A 63 12.70 -24.38 19.56
C ALA A 63 12.20 -24.55 18.11
N LEU A 64 11.72 -23.47 17.49
CA LEU A 64 11.16 -23.50 16.13
C LEU A 64 12.26 -23.65 15.08
N TRP A 65 13.24 -22.74 15.05
CA TRP A 65 14.26 -22.77 13.98
C TRP A 65 15.29 -23.90 14.14
N ARG A 66 15.40 -24.51 15.32
CA ARG A 66 16.18 -25.75 15.51
C ARG A 66 15.44 -26.99 15.00
N ALA A 67 14.11 -26.99 15.03
CA ALA A 67 13.29 -28.11 14.59
C ALA A 67 12.93 -28.05 13.09
N HIS A 68 12.81 -26.84 12.53
CA HIS A 68 12.41 -26.62 11.14
C HIS A 68 13.42 -25.76 10.40
N ARG A 69 13.62 -26.00 9.10
CA ARG A 69 14.36 -25.07 8.24
C ARG A 69 13.61 -23.73 8.24
N THR A 70 14.18 -22.70 8.86
CA THR A 70 13.59 -21.37 8.92
C THR A 70 14.45 -20.36 8.18
N VAL A 71 13.86 -19.68 7.21
CA VAL A 71 14.54 -18.66 6.39
C VAL A 71 13.88 -17.30 6.59
N ILE A 72 14.69 -16.29 6.86
CA ILE A 72 14.30 -14.90 7.08
C ILE A 72 14.68 -14.08 5.86
N ILE A 73 13.76 -13.26 5.36
CA ILE A 73 14.05 -12.29 4.30
C ILE A 73 14.48 -10.97 4.95
N HIS A 74 15.75 -10.64 4.80
CA HIS A 74 16.36 -9.43 5.34
C HIS A 74 16.45 -8.35 4.26
N PRO A 75 15.93 -7.12 4.49
CA PRO A 75 15.97 -6.03 3.50
C PRO A 75 17.33 -5.33 3.47
N GLY A 76 18.40 -6.10 3.32
CA GLY A 76 19.78 -5.64 3.20
C GLY A 76 20.63 -6.61 2.36
N PRO A 77 21.73 -6.12 1.75
CA PRO A 77 22.67 -6.96 1.01
C PRO A 77 23.43 -7.93 1.94
N PRO A 78 24.16 -8.92 1.40
CA PRO A 78 24.95 -9.85 2.19
C PRO A 78 25.82 -9.17 3.26
N GLY A 79 25.68 -9.64 4.51
CA GLY A 79 26.39 -9.15 5.69
C GLY A 79 25.78 -7.93 6.37
N ASP A 80 24.76 -7.30 5.79
CA ASP A 80 23.98 -6.25 6.45
C ASP A 80 23.12 -6.87 7.54
N ARG A 81 23.15 -6.30 8.75
CA ARG A 81 22.44 -6.86 9.90
C ARG A 81 21.80 -5.77 10.74
N GLY A 82 20.64 -6.07 11.31
CA GLY A 82 19.95 -5.24 12.28
C GLY A 82 18.64 -4.63 11.77
N PRO A 83 17.83 -4.06 12.67
CA PRO A 83 16.42 -3.78 12.41
C PRO A 83 16.14 -2.47 11.65
N SER A 84 17.17 -1.76 11.18
CA SER A 84 17.07 -0.42 10.58
C SER A 84 17.82 -0.31 9.24
N SER A 85 17.94 -1.42 8.51
CA SER A 85 18.71 -1.53 7.27
C SER A 85 18.35 -0.48 6.22
N LEU A 86 17.06 -0.38 5.85
CA LEU A 86 16.61 0.59 4.85
C LEU A 86 16.74 2.04 5.33
N ASP A 87 16.51 2.28 6.62
CA ASP A 87 16.70 3.60 7.22
C ASP A 87 18.17 4.04 7.06
N TRP A 88 19.13 3.17 7.39
CA TRP A 88 20.56 3.43 7.20
C TRP A 88 20.93 3.59 5.73
N ALA A 89 20.40 2.77 4.83
CA ALA A 89 20.71 2.84 3.40
C ALA A 89 20.36 4.22 2.80
N ILE A 90 19.18 4.77 3.17
CA ILE A 90 18.73 6.09 2.71
C ILE A 90 19.53 7.21 3.37
N THR A 91 19.74 7.12 4.69
CA THR A 91 20.53 8.11 5.46
C THR A 91 21.97 8.21 4.97
N GLU A 92 22.61 7.08 4.65
CA GLU A 92 24.00 7.04 4.16
C GLU A 92 24.11 7.34 2.66
N GLY A 93 22.99 7.44 1.94
CA GLY A 93 22.99 7.65 0.48
C GLY A 93 23.68 6.52 -0.27
N ALA A 94 23.43 5.28 0.14
CA ALA A 94 24.00 4.11 -0.51
C ALA A 94 23.63 4.11 -2.00
N PRO A 95 24.58 3.89 -2.94
CA PRO A 95 24.30 3.87 -4.38
C PRO A 95 23.67 2.55 -4.84
N GLU A 96 23.86 1.49 -4.06
CA GLU A 96 23.37 0.15 -4.31
C GLU A 96 22.88 -0.43 -2.97
N TRP A 97 21.81 -1.22 -3.01
CA TRP A 97 21.30 -1.96 -1.87
C TRP A 97 20.88 -3.38 -2.29
N GLY A 98 20.23 -4.12 -1.39
CA GLY A 98 19.80 -5.47 -1.71
C GLY A 98 18.87 -6.10 -0.69
N VAL A 99 18.56 -7.37 -0.93
CA VAL A 99 17.79 -8.26 -0.06
C VAL A 99 18.53 -9.57 0.05
N THR A 100 18.54 -10.17 1.24
CA THR A 100 19.21 -11.44 1.52
C THR A 100 18.25 -12.41 2.20
N ALA A 101 18.21 -13.65 1.73
CA ALA A 101 17.55 -14.75 2.41
C ALA A 101 18.55 -15.45 3.35
N LEU A 102 18.26 -15.43 4.65
CA LEU A 102 19.17 -15.89 5.72
C LEU A 102 18.54 -17.05 6.48
N GLN A 103 19.31 -18.09 6.76
CA GLN A 103 18.89 -19.13 7.70
C GLN A 103 18.78 -18.53 9.11
N ALA A 104 17.72 -18.83 9.86
CA ALA A 104 17.61 -18.42 11.25
C ALA A 104 18.67 -19.13 12.12
N VAL A 105 19.40 -18.36 12.91
CA VAL A 105 20.38 -18.81 13.91
C VAL A 105 20.21 -17.99 15.19
N GLU A 106 21.01 -18.30 16.23
CA GLU A 106 20.95 -17.57 17.50
C GLU A 106 21.28 -16.08 17.34
N GLU A 107 22.33 -15.76 16.58
CA GLU A 107 22.74 -14.38 16.32
C GLU A 107 21.90 -13.75 15.20
N MET A 108 21.36 -12.55 15.46
CA MET A 108 20.46 -11.84 14.54
C MET A 108 21.13 -11.56 13.20
N ASP A 109 20.44 -11.94 12.12
CA ASP A 109 20.84 -11.75 10.72
C ASP A 109 22.25 -12.29 10.37
N ALA A 110 22.79 -13.22 11.17
CA ALA A 110 24.15 -13.75 11.01
C ALA A 110 24.19 -15.16 10.39
N GLY A 111 23.03 -15.70 10.04
CA GLY A 111 22.94 -17.07 9.56
C GLY A 111 23.45 -17.26 8.13
N PRO A 112 23.69 -18.52 7.73
CA PRO A 112 24.04 -18.86 6.35
C PRO A 112 23.07 -18.27 5.31
N ILE A 113 23.63 -17.81 4.20
CA ILE A 113 22.93 -17.15 3.10
C ILE A 113 22.39 -18.21 2.14
N TRP A 114 21.08 -18.14 1.89
CA TRP A 114 20.40 -18.95 0.89
C TRP A 114 20.47 -18.33 -0.50
N GLY A 115 20.46 -17.01 -0.58
CA GLY A 115 20.52 -16.24 -1.82
C GLY A 115 20.37 -14.76 -1.54
N TYR A 116 20.72 -13.91 -2.51
CA TYR A 116 20.54 -12.47 -2.43
C TYR A 116 20.23 -11.85 -3.80
N ARG A 117 19.77 -10.61 -3.76
CA ARG A 117 19.58 -9.74 -4.92
C ARG A 117 20.11 -8.36 -4.59
N THR A 118 20.72 -7.68 -5.56
CA THR A 118 21.10 -6.28 -5.43
C THR A 118 20.37 -5.43 -6.46
N PHE A 119 20.21 -4.15 -6.15
CA PHE A 119 19.61 -3.17 -7.04
C PHE A 119 20.19 -1.78 -6.76
N ALA A 120 20.23 -0.94 -7.79
CA ALA A 120 20.64 0.45 -7.65
C ALA A 120 19.62 1.24 -6.83
N LEU A 121 20.12 2.13 -5.97
CA LEU A 121 19.29 3.15 -5.33
C LEU A 121 19.37 4.44 -6.15
N PRO A 122 18.24 5.18 -6.30
CA PRO A 122 18.25 6.43 -7.02
C PRO A 122 19.13 7.47 -6.30
N PRO A 123 19.75 8.40 -7.04
CA PRO A 123 20.58 9.45 -6.44
C PRO A 123 19.76 10.40 -5.54
N GLU A 124 18.50 10.65 -5.89
CA GLU A 124 17.55 11.31 -5.00
C GLU A 124 17.02 10.28 -3.99
N PRO A 125 17.12 10.53 -2.67
CA PRO A 125 16.76 9.53 -1.66
C PRO A 125 15.27 9.17 -1.78
N PRO A 126 14.89 7.89 -1.93
CA PRO A 126 13.49 7.50 -2.03
C PRO A 126 12.80 7.56 -0.66
N ARG A 127 11.47 7.71 -0.62
CA ARG A 127 10.71 7.40 0.62
C ARG A 127 10.95 5.94 0.99
N LYS A 128 11.19 5.65 2.28
CA LYS A 128 11.41 4.28 2.74
C LYS A 128 10.24 3.35 2.39
N SER A 129 9.00 3.82 2.50
CA SER A 129 7.82 3.03 2.11
C SER A 129 7.87 2.65 0.63
N ALA A 130 8.19 3.60 -0.25
CA ALA A 130 8.30 3.37 -1.69
C ALA A 130 9.42 2.40 -2.03
N LEU A 131 10.56 2.51 -1.35
CA LEU A 131 11.67 1.57 -1.50
C LEU A 131 11.28 0.16 -1.04
N TYR A 132 10.61 0.05 0.11
CA TYR A 132 10.16 -1.22 0.67
C TYR A 132 9.11 -1.91 -0.22
N ASN A 133 8.09 -1.16 -0.67
CA ASN A 133 6.97 -1.68 -1.46
C ASN A 133 7.30 -1.89 -2.94
N GLY A 134 8.40 -1.30 -3.42
CA GLY A 134 8.90 -1.44 -4.79
C GLY A 134 10.11 -2.37 -4.86
N PRO A 135 11.33 -1.87 -5.12
CA PRO A 135 12.51 -2.70 -5.40
C PRO A 135 12.82 -3.77 -4.34
N VAL A 136 12.65 -3.46 -3.05
CA VAL A 136 12.87 -4.43 -1.97
C VAL A 136 11.87 -5.57 -2.05
N ALA A 137 10.58 -5.27 -2.22
CA ALA A 137 9.55 -6.31 -2.31
C ALA A 137 9.68 -7.13 -3.59
N ASP A 138 10.06 -6.53 -4.71
CA ASP A 138 10.32 -7.23 -5.97
C ASP A 138 11.46 -8.25 -5.80
N ALA A 139 12.62 -7.79 -5.29
CA ALA A 139 13.78 -8.63 -5.00
C ALA A 139 13.49 -9.72 -3.96
N ALA A 140 12.73 -9.39 -2.91
CA ALA A 140 12.35 -10.31 -1.86
C ALA A 140 11.47 -11.46 -2.39
N VAL A 141 10.49 -11.15 -3.24
CA VAL A 141 9.57 -12.17 -3.78
C VAL A 141 10.30 -13.12 -4.73
N GLU A 142 11.20 -12.62 -5.56
CA GLU A 142 12.08 -13.49 -6.36
C GLU A 142 12.88 -14.46 -5.47
N LEU A 143 13.47 -13.94 -4.38
CA LEU A 143 14.22 -14.76 -3.43
C LEU A 143 13.34 -15.77 -2.70
N VAL A 144 12.10 -15.42 -2.37
CA VAL A 144 11.16 -16.35 -1.72
C VAL A 144 10.90 -17.58 -2.60
N VAL A 145 10.69 -17.39 -3.90
CA VAL A 145 10.49 -18.50 -4.84
C VAL A 145 11.78 -19.32 -4.99
N GLU A 146 12.94 -18.66 -5.09
CA GLU A 146 14.24 -19.34 -5.15
C GLU A 146 14.50 -20.18 -3.89
N VAL A 147 14.23 -19.64 -2.70
CA VAL A 147 14.38 -20.32 -1.42
C VAL A 147 13.47 -21.55 -1.35
N ALA A 148 12.22 -21.44 -1.79
CA ALA A 148 11.33 -22.60 -1.85
C ALA A 148 11.87 -23.68 -2.80
N GLY A 149 12.39 -23.31 -3.98
CA GLY A 149 13.04 -24.25 -4.88
C GLY A 149 14.25 -24.95 -4.24
N LYS A 150 15.12 -24.19 -3.57
CA LYS A 150 16.28 -24.70 -2.83
C LYS A 150 15.90 -25.58 -1.64
N ALA A 151 14.80 -25.27 -0.95
CA ALA A 151 14.34 -26.04 0.19
C ALA A 151 13.80 -27.42 -0.21
N ALA A 152 13.29 -27.56 -1.44
CA ALA A 152 12.86 -28.83 -2.00
C ALA A 152 14.02 -29.77 -2.33
N ASP A 153 15.22 -29.22 -2.55
CA ASP A 153 16.45 -29.99 -2.72
C ASP A 153 17.07 -30.32 -1.36
N ALA A 154 17.08 -31.61 -1.02
CA ALA A 154 17.66 -32.10 0.23
C ALA A 154 19.20 -31.97 0.29
N SER A 155 19.85 -31.80 -0.86
CA SER A 155 21.31 -31.62 -0.96
C SER A 155 21.76 -30.16 -0.89
N PHE A 156 20.81 -29.22 -0.94
CA PHE A 156 21.13 -27.80 -0.88
C PHE A 156 21.61 -27.39 0.52
N GLU A 157 22.83 -26.85 0.58
CA GLU A 157 23.39 -26.23 1.78
C GLU A 157 23.56 -24.71 1.56
N PRO A 158 23.10 -23.86 2.50
CA PRO A 158 23.30 -22.42 2.42
C PRO A 158 24.76 -22.04 2.72
N VAL A 159 25.22 -20.94 2.15
CA VAL A 159 26.62 -20.51 2.24
C VAL A 159 26.84 -19.76 3.57
N PRO A 160 27.80 -20.15 4.43
CA PRO A 160 28.12 -19.41 5.64
C PRO A 160 28.49 -17.95 5.33
N LEU A 161 28.02 -17.02 6.17
CA LEU A 161 28.38 -15.61 6.06
C LEU A 161 29.89 -15.42 6.33
N ASP A 162 30.64 -14.97 5.33
CA ASP A 162 32.07 -14.66 5.43
C ASP A 162 32.34 -13.20 5.06
N TYR A 163 32.65 -12.37 6.06
CA TYR A 163 33.01 -10.96 5.87
C TYR A 163 34.30 -10.71 5.09
N ARG A 164 35.08 -11.75 4.80
CA ARG A 164 36.27 -11.66 3.93
C ARG A 164 35.91 -11.79 2.44
N SER A 165 34.70 -12.24 2.13
CA SER A 165 34.22 -12.35 0.74
C SER A 165 34.00 -10.95 0.14
N PRO A 166 34.46 -10.69 -1.10
CA PRO A 166 34.20 -9.41 -1.77
C PRO A 166 32.71 -9.17 -2.10
N GLU A 167 31.88 -10.21 -2.04
CA GLU A 167 30.44 -10.14 -2.23
C GLU A 167 29.71 -9.62 -0.98
N VAL A 168 30.34 -9.71 0.19
CA VAL A 168 29.77 -9.28 1.48
C VAL A 168 30.13 -7.82 1.74
N ARG A 169 29.23 -6.91 1.34
CA ARG A 169 29.40 -5.45 1.48
C ARG A 169 28.69 -4.84 2.68
N GLY A 170 27.77 -5.59 3.28
CA GLY A 170 27.03 -5.15 4.45
C GLY A 170 27.85 -5.24 5.74
N ARG A 171 27.28 -4.73 6.83
CA ARG A 171 27.88 -4.80 8.17
C ARG A 171 26.80 -4.89 9.24
N LEU A 172 27.21 -5.23 10.46
CA LEU A 172 26.34 -5.06 11.62
C LEU A 172 26.04 -3.57 11.84
N ARG A 173 24.76 -3.23 11.87
CA ARG A 173 24.28 -1.87 12.13
C ARG A 173 23.56 -1.83 13.47
N ARG A 174 23.80 -0.76 14.22
CA ARG A 174 22.99 -0.50 15.41
C ARG A 174 21.55 -0.17 14.99
N ALA A 175 20.60 -0.54 15.83
CA ALA A 175 19.26 0.00 15.73
C ALA A 175 19.34 1.54 15.78
N MET A 176 18.65 2.19 14.84
CA MET A 176 18.58 3.64 14.88
C MET A 176 17.69 4.10 16.03
N ARG A 177 18.16 5.14 16.71
CA ARG A 177 17.53 5.78 17.86
C ARG A 177 16.71 6.98 17.39
N HIS A 178 15.89 7.52 18.29
CA HIS A 178 15.13 8.74 17.99
C HIS A 178 16.01 9.93 17.58
N ALA A 179 17.20 10.06 18.19
CA ALA A 179 18.16 11.12 17.87
C ALA A 179 18.70 11.03 16.44
N ASP A 180 18.77 9.83 15.84
CA ASP A 180 19.23 9.66 14.45
C ASP A 180 18.19 10.09 13.41
N ARG A 181 17.00 10.51 13.87
CA ARG A 181 15.87 10.95 13.03
C ARG A 181 15.54 12.41 13.27
N GLU A 182 16.28 13.06 14.16
CA GLU A 182 16.06 14.43 14.54
C GLU A 182 16.75 15.35 13.54
N PHE A 183 16.05 16.42 13.14
CA PHE A 183 16.58 17.43 12.25
C PHE A 183 16.15 18.82 12.72
N SER A 184 16.99 19.80 12.42
CA SER A 184 16.68 21.21 12.57
C SER A 184 16.13 21.74 11.25
N TRP A 185 15.16 22.65 11.30
CA TRP A 185 14.76 23.35 10.08
C TRP A 185 15.89 24.22 9.51
N ALA A 186 16.91 24.54 10.30
CA ALA A 186 18.10 25.25 9.83
C ALA A 186 19.05 24.36 8.99
N ASP A 187 18.83 23.04 8.97
CA ASP A 187 19.56 22.13 8.10
C ASP A 187 19.17 22.38 6.62
N SER A 188 19.99 21.91 5.68
CA SER A 188 19.66 22.04 4.26
C SER A 188 18.41 21.25 3.90
N SER A 189 17.69 21.69 2.86
CA SER A 189 16.50 21.01 2.34
C SER A 189 16.79 19.55 2.01
N GLN A 190 17.98 19.25 1.47
CA GLN A 190 18.41 17.89 1.13
C GLN A 190 18.65 17.01 2.36
N GLU A 191 19.25 17.54 3.43
CA GLU A 191 19.47 16.80 4.68
C GLU A 191 18.15 16.48 5.38
N ILE A 192 17.23 17.46 5.44
CA ILE A 192 15.89 17.27 6.02
C ILE A 192 15.11 16.23 5.21
N LEU A 193 15.10 16.39 3.89
CA LEU A 193 14.40 15.49 2.97
C LEU A 193 14.94 14.05 3.12
N ARG A 194 16.25 13.85 3.16
CA ARG A 194 16.87 12.54 3.38
C ARG A 194 16.49 11.94 4.72
N THR A 195 16.54 12.73 5.80
CA THR A 195 16.21 12.29 7.16
C THR A 195 14.75 11.87 7.28
N VAL A 196 13.83 12.67 6.74
CA VAL A 196 12.40 12.35 6.75
C VAL A 196 12.12 11.15 5.87
N ARG A 197 12.67 11.08 4.65
CA ARG A 197 12.42 9.97 3.71
C ARG A 197 12.94 8.62 4.26
N ALA A 198 14.07 8.60 4.98
CA ALA A 198 14.55 7.42 5.69
C ALA A 198 13.61 6.95 6.81
N ALA A 199 12.85 7.87 7.41
CA ALA A 199 11.89 7.58 8.47
C ALA A 199 10.42 7.53 7.99
N ASP A 200 10.18 7.69 6.68
CA ASP A 200 8.84 7.73 6.10
C ASP A 200 8.14 6.36 6.18
N GLY A 201 6.81 6.38 6.27
CA GLY A 201 5.97 5.26 6.70
C GLY A 201 5.99 5.12 8.22
N SER A 202 7.17 4.89 8.80
CA SER A 202 7.41 4.76 10.24
C SER A 202 8.90 4.87 10.57
N PRO A 203 9.34 5.56 11.66
CA PRO A 203 8.53 6.20 12.69
C PRO A 203 8.25 7.70 12.47
N GLY A 204 8.81 8.30 11.42
CA GLY A 204 8.77 9.73 11.08
C GLY A 204 9.98 10.52 11.57
N GLY A 205 10.38 11.53 10.78
CA GLY A 205 11.47 12.45 11.11
C GLY A 205 11.06 13.34 12.29
N ARG A 206 11.91 13.51 13.29
CA ARG A 206 11.59 14.22 14.53
C ARG A 206 12.01 15.68 14.42
N THR A 207 11.11 16.60 14.76
CA THR A 207 11.44 18.02 14.84
C THR A 207 10.41 18.77 15.70
N ARG A 208 10.56 20.09 15.79
CA ARG A 208 9.53 21.00 16.29
C ARG A 208 8.97 21.82 15.12
N LEU A 209 7.66 21.91 15.00
CA LEU A 209 6.98 22.75 14.00
C LEU A 209 5.86 23.51 14.69
N CYS A 210 5.81 24.84 14.53
CA CYS A 210 4.92 25.72 15.29
C CYS A 210 5.02 25.47 16.81
N ASP A 211 6.25 25.28 17.32
CA ASP A 211 6.55 24.94 18.72
C ASP A 211 5.93 23.63 19.25
N LEU A 212 5.44 22.76 18.37
CA LEU A 212 4.94 21.45 18.73
C LEU A 212 5.96 20.37 18.37
N PRO A 213 6.26 19.42 19.28
CA PRO A 213 7.08 18.26 18.93
C PRO A 213 6.28 17.35 18.00
N VAL A 214 6.83 17.10 16.81
CA VAL A 214 6.14 16.36 15.74
C VAL A 214 7.05 15.32 15.11
N ARG A 215 6.41 14.31 14.52
CA ARG A 215 6.99 13.38 13.56
C ARG A 215 6.49 13.76 12.17
N VAL A 216 7.41 14.07 11.26
CA VAL A 216 7.17 14.51 9.89
C VAL A 216 7.25 13.32 8.93
N PHE A 217 6.38 13.33 7.92
CA PHE A 217 6.28 12.36 6.84
C PHE A 217 5.94 13.08 5.53
N ASP A 218 6.12 12.40 4.40
CA ASP A 218 5.58 12.82 3.11
C ASP A 218 6.06 14.21 2.68
N VAL A 219 7.38 14.33 2.49
CA VAL A 219 8.03 15.61 2.16
C VAL A 219 8.46 15.73 0.70
N TYR A 220 8.25 16.92 0.15
CA TYR A 220 8.58 17.27 -1.24
C TYR A 220 9.34 18.59 -1.31
N PRO A 221 10.23 18.78 -2.29
CA PRO A 221 10.85 20.07 -2.58
C PRO A 221 9.80 21.17 -2.74
N GLY A 222 10.02 22.31 -2.08
CA GLY A 222 9.22 23.52 -2.26
C GLY A 222 9.86 24.49 -3.25
N PRO A 223 9.16 25.58 -3.61
CA PRO A 223 9.75 26.67 -4.38
C PRO A 223 10.92 27.34 -3.63
N GLU A 224 11.84 27.94 -4.38
CA GLU A 224 12.91 28.76 -3.79
C GLU A 224 12.30 30.00 -3.13
N LEU A 225 12.25 30.00 -1.79
CA LEU A 225 11.71 31.08 -0.98
C LEU A 225 12.64 31.39 0.17
N THR A 226 12.95 32.67 0.35
CA THR A 226 13.68 33.16 1.51
C THR A 226 12.75 33.35 2.70
N GLY A 227 13.13 32.86 3.86
CA GLY A 227 12.39 33.04 5.10
C GLY A 227 13.18 32.51 6.29
N ARG A 228 12.61 32.58 7.48
CA ARG A 228 13.28 32.01 8.66
C ARG A 228 13.08 30.51 8.69
N PRO A 229 14.15 29.71 8.87
CA PRO A 229 14.03 28.27 9.02
C PRO A 229 12.95 27.85 10.04
N GLY A 230 12.05 26.97 9.64
CA GLY A 230 10.93 26.46 10.46
C GLY A 230 9.66 27.31 10.42
N GLU A 231 9.70 28.48 9.79
CA GLU A 231 8.51 29.31 9.56
C GLU A 231 7.63 28.69 8.46
N VAL A 232 6.31 28.62 8.71
CA VAL A 232 5.33 28.13 7.74
C VAL A 232 5.06 29.23 6.72
N ALA A 233 5.50 29.01 5.49
CA ALA A 233 5.42 29.95 4.38
C ALA A 233 4.06 29.92 3.67
N GLY A 234 3.31 28.84 3.80
CA GLY A 234 2.02 28.64 3.12
C GLY A 234 1.43 27.26 3.34
N ARG A 235 0.30 27.01 2.70
CA ARG A 235 -0.41 25.72 2.69
C ARG A 235 -0.92 25.41 1.30
N ARG A 236 -1.20 24.13 1.04
CA ARG A 236 -1.91 23.67 -0.14
C ARG A 236 -2.42 22.25 0.05
N GLU A 237 -3.69 22.01 -0.26
CA GLU A 237 -4.28 20.66 -0.35
C GLU A 237 -4.15 19.79 0.92
N GLY A 238 -3.85 20.38 2.07
CA GLY A 238 -3.63 19.67 3.35
C GLY A 238 -2.16 19.62 3.79
N ALA A 239 -1.23 19.94 2.88
CA ALA A 239 0.19 20.11 3.17
C ALA A 239 0.50 21.55 3.65
N VAL A 240 1.63 21.71 4.35
CA VAL A 240 2.19 23.01 4.74
C VAL A 240 3.58 23.19 4.12
N LEU A 241 3.88 24.40 3.67
CA LEU A 241 5.20 24.76 3.14
C LEU A 241 6.03 25.35 4.29
N VAL A 242 7.21 24.80 4.54
CA VAL A 242 8.07 25.21 5.66
C VAL A 242 9.43 25.63 5.11
N HIS A 243 9.92 26.79 5.57
CA HIS A 243 11.28 27.25 5.24
C HIS A 243 12.35 26.34 5.85
N THR A 244 13.40 26.07 5.10
CA THR A 244 14.59 25.33 5.54
C THR A 244 15.81 26.26 5.60
N GLY A 245 17.00 25.72 5.88
CA GLY A 245 18.24 26.50 5.93
C GLY A 245 18.63 27.15 4.59
N ASP A 246 18.19 26.57 3.47
CA ASP A 246 18.58 26.97 2.11
C ASP A 246 17.40 27.08 1.12
N GLY A 247 16.16 26.87 1.57
CA GLY A 247 15.00 26.87 0.68
C GLY A 247 13.68 26.61 1.42
N SER A 248 12.87 25.69 0.88
CA SER A 248 11.62 25.28 1.51
C SER A 248 11.23 23.85 1.15
N LEU A 249 10.42 23.22 2.01
CA LEU A 249 9.88 21.88 1.81
C LEU A 249 8.37 21.88 2.08
N TRP A 250 7.62 21.19 1.22
CA TRP A 250 6.25 20.80 1.51
C TRP A 250 6.25 19.62 2.47
N VAL A 251 5.45 19.73 3.53
CA VAL A 251 5.19 18.69 4.51
C VAL A 251 3.75 18.24 4.34
N GLY A 252 3.54 17.05 3.79
CA GLY A 252 2.22 16.47 3.56
C GLY A 252 1.56 16.00 4.84
N HIS A 253 2.31 15.33 5.72
CA HIS A 253 1.76 14.65 6.89
C HIS A 253 2.61 14.82 8.15
N VAL A 254 1.94 14.95 9.30
CA VAL A 254 2.61 14.93 10.61
C VAL A 254 1.85 14.04 11.59
N ARG A 255 2.55 13.64 12.66
CA ARG A 255 1.98 13.03 13.86
C ARG A 255 2.55 13.74 15.08
N MET A 256 1.68 14.22 15.97
CA MET A 256 2.12 14.82 17.24
C MET A 256 2.92 13.82 18.07
N GLU A 257 3.97 14.26 18.75
CA GLU A 257 4.74 13.41 19.66
C GLU A 257 4.06 13.34 21.04
N ARG A 258 2.91 12.66 21.08
CA ARG A 258 2.14 12.35 22.30
C ARG A 258 1.44 11.00 22.18
N GLU A 259 1.07 10.42 23.30
CA GLU A 259 0.34 9.15 23.33
C GLU A 259 -1.00 9.27 22.57
N GLY A 260 -1.36 8.21 21.85
CA GLY A 260 -2.59 8.16 21.06
C GLY A 260 -2.60 9.04 19.80
N ALA A 261 -1.57 9.83 19.52
CA ALA A 261 -1.51 10.63 18.30
C ALA A 261 -1.37 9.75 17.05
N ILE A 262 -2.08 10.14 16.00
CA ILE A 262 -2.13 9.44 14.72
C ILE A 262 -1.60 10.35 13.61
N LYS A 263 -1.20 9.75 12.49
CA LYS A 263 -0.67 10.48 11.34
C LYS A 263 -1.82 11.14 10.58
N LEU A 264 -1.73 12.44 10.31
CA LEU A 264 -2.75 13.25 9.64
C LEU A 264 -2.12 14.22 8.64
N PRO A 265 -2.90 14.74 7.67
CA PRO A 265 -2.46 15.85 6.84
C PRO A 265 -1.94 17.00 7.72
N ALA A 266 -0.82 17.60 7.34
CA ALA A 266 -0.10 18.54 8.20
C ALA A 266 -0.94 19.75 8.61
N ALA A 267 -1.69 20.32 7.66
CA ALA A 267 -2.57 21.45 7.94
C ALA A 267 -3.71 21.08 8.92
N MET A 268 -4.23 19.85 8.83
CA MET A 268 -5.26 19.36 9.75
C MET A 268 -4.71 19.15 11.16
N ALA A 269 -3.51 18.56 11.26
CA ALA A 269 -2.88 18.30 12.55
C ALA A 269 -2.47 19.58 13.30
N LEU A 270 -1.98 20.59 12.57
CA LEU A 270 -1.55 21.88 13.11
C LEU A 270 -2.74 22.84 13.35
N GLY A 271 -3.84 22.67 12.61
CA GLY A 271 -5.10 23.37 12.83
C GLY A 271 -4.96 24.89 12.75
N GLU A 272 -5.48 25.60 13.76
CA GLU A 272 -5.49 27.06 13.83
C GLU A 272 -4.09 27.70 13.73
N LEU A 273 -3.02 26.98 14.09
CA LEU A 273 -1.65 27.47 14.00
C LEU A 273 -1.22 27.79 12.56
N VAL A 274 -1.86 27.18 11.57
CA VAL A 274 -1.55 27.38 10.14
C VAL A 274 -2.77 27.81 9.32
N ALA A 275 -3.92 28.07 9.95
CA ALA A 275 -5.14 28.49 9.26
C ALA A 275 -4.96 29.82 8.51
N GLY A 276 -4.16 30.74 9.07
CA GLY A 276 -3.80 32.01 8.45
C GLY A 276 -2.71 31.94 7.39
N ALA A 277 -2.09 30.77 7.16
CA ALA A 277 -1.05 30.63 6.15
C ALA A 277 -1.65 30.77 4.74
N PRO A 278 -0.98 31.49 3.82
CA PRO A 278 -1.50 31.69 2.47
C PRO A 278 -1.50 30.41 1.66
N GLU A 279 -2.47 30.26 0.76
CA GLU A 279 -2.44 29.21 -0.27
C GLU A 279 -1.30 29.50 -1.26
N ARG A 280 -0.47 28.49 -1.56
CA ARG A 280 0.67 28.63 -2.48
C ARG A 280 0.72 27.53 -3.53
N SER A 281 1.12 27.88 -4.75
CA SER A 281 1.39 26.90 -5.80
C SER A 281 2.70 26.13 -5.58
N GLY A 282 2.94 25.08 -6.38
CA GLY A 282 4.20 24.30 -6.34
C GLY A 282 4.11 22.91 -5.68
N TYR A 283 2.93 22.55 -5.15
CA TYR A 283 2.60 21.19 -4.72
C TYR A 283 1.22 20.84 -5.24
N SER A 284 0.99 19.61 -5.70
CA SER A 284 -0.35 19.13 -5.97
C SER A 284 -0.40 17.61 -5.85
N GLU A 285 -1.44 17.11 -5.20
CA GLU A 285 -1.71 15.68 -5.11
C GLU A 285 -2.36 15.14 -6.39
N ILE A 286 -2.96 16.01 -7.21
CA ILE A 286 -3.73 15.65 -8.40
C ILE A 286 -3.26 16.50 -9.58
N THR A 287 -2.86 15.85 -10.67
CA THR A 287 -2.50 16.54 -11.93
C THR A 287 -3.40 16.07 -13.07
N TYR A 288 -3.53 16.92 -14.08
CA TYR A 288 -4.11 16.57 -15.36
C TYR A 288 -3.16 16.96 -16.48
N ASP A 289 -2.72 15.97 -17.24
CA ASP A 289 -1.83 16.13 -18.38
C ASP A 289 -2.56 15.69 -19.66
N ARG A 290 -2.29 16.33 -20.79
CA ARG A 290 -2.92 15.99 -22.07
C ARG A 290 -1.90 15.93 -23.20
N SER A 291 -1.88 14.83 -23.94
CA SER A 291 -1.06 14.63 -25.13
C SER A 291 -1.75 13.67 -26.10
N ASP A 292 -1.66 13.92 -27.41
CA ASP A 292 -2.04 12.96 -28.47
C ASP A 292 -3.44 12.33 -28.33
N GLY A 293 -4.43 13.14 -27.95
CA GLY A 293 -5.82 12.67 -27.75
C GLY A 293 -6.01 11.84 -26.47
N VAL A 294 -5.02 11.76 -25.60
CA VAL A 294 -5.07 11.12 -24.29
C VAL A 294 -5.03 12.19 -23.19
N GLY A 295 -5.98 12.14 -22.27
CA GLY A 295 -5.96 12.90 -21.03
C GLY A 295 -5.55 11.98 -19.87
N VAL A 296 -4.70 12.44 -18.96
CA VAL A 296 -4.19 11.64 -17.84
C VAL A 296 -4.49 12.38 -16.55
N VAL A 297 -5.44 11.88 -15.76
CA VAL A 297 -5.65 12.32 -14.38
C VAL A 297 -4.77 11.47 -13.47
N SER A 298 -3.76 12.09 -12.87
CA SER A 298 -2.89 11.44 -11.91
C SER A 298 -3.23 11.88 -10.49
N PHE A 299 -3.18 10.97 -9.53
CA PHE A 299 -3.34 11.30 -8.12
C PHE A 299 -2.39 10.47 -7.24
N ASP A 300 -1.67 11.11 -6.33
CA ASP A 300 -0.78 10.44 -5.36
C ASP A 300 -1.18 10.80 -3.94
N PHE A 301 -2.22 10.14 -3.45
CA PHE A 301 -2.63 10.28 -2.05
C PHE A 301 -1.76 9.39 -1.18
N TYR A 302 -1.22 9.97 -0.10
CA TYR A 302 -0.32 9.26 0.79
C TYR A 302 -0.95 7.97 1.37
N ASN A 303 -0.24 6.83 1.22
CA ASN A 303 -0.73 5.46 1.50
C ASN A 303 -2.00 5.04 0.73
N GLY A 304 -2.40 5.77 -0.31
CA GLY A 304 -3.63 5.53 -1.07
C GLY A 304 -4.92 5.81 -0.30
N ALA A 305 -4.85 6.45 0.87
CA ALA A 305 -6.02 6.79 1.68
C ALA A 305 -6.69 8.06 1.15
N MET A 306 -8.00 8.01 0.88
CA MET A 306 -8.72 9.09 0.20
C MET A 306 -9.65 9.80 1.17
N SER A 307 -9.27 10.98 1.68
CA SER A 307 -10.14 11.78 2.55
C SER A 307 -11.33 12.34 1.77
N THR A 308 -12.36 12.79 2.49
CA THR A 308 -13.53 13.46 1.89
C THR A 308 -13.12 14.57 0.93
N GLU A 309 -12.17 15.40 1.32
CA GLU A 309 -11.73 16.55 0.51
C GLU A 309 -10.88 16.13 -0.69
N GLN A 310 -9.96 15.16 -0.51
CA GLN A 310 -9.21 14.57 -1.63
C GLN A 310 -10.15 13.97 -2.69
N CYS A 311 -11.20 13.26 -2.24
CA CYS A 311 -12.22 12.69 -3.14
C CYS A 311 -12.98 13.77 -3.91
N ARG A 312 -13.37 14.88 -3.25
CA ARG A 312 -14.03 16.00 -3.92
C ARG A 312 -13.15 16.64 -4.99
N ARG A 313 -11.87 16.86 -4.67
CA ARG A 313 -10.88 17.36 -5.64
C ARG A 313 -10.69 16.40 -6.82
N LEU A 314 -10.57 15.10 -6.56
CA LEU A 314 -10.41 14.09 -7.61
C LEU A 314 -11.65 13.99 -8.50
N ALA A 315 -12.86 13.98 -7.92
CA ALA A 315 -14.08 13.99 -8.71
C ALA A 315 -14.18 15.26 -9.58
N SER A 316 -13.74 16.41 -9.05
CA SER A 316 -13.67 17.65 -9.84
C SER A 316 -12.67 17.55 -11.00
N ALA A 317 -11.49 16.99 -10.75
CA ALA A 317 -10.47 16.77 -11.79
C ALA A 317 -10.96 15.79 -12.87
N LEU A 318 -11.64 14.71 -12.49
CA LEU A 318 -12.24 13.75 -13.42
C LEU A 318 -13.34 14.40 -14.26
N ARG A 319 -14.22 15.21 -13.68
CA ARG A 319 -15.22 15.99 -14.43
C ARG A 319 -14.57 16.94 -15.42
N TYR A 320 -13.53 17.65 -14.99
CA TYR A 320 -12.78 18.56 -15.85
C TYR A 320 -12.15 17.80 -17.03
N ALA A 321 -11.49 16.68 -16.77
CA ALA A 321 -10.85 15.83 -17.77
C ALA A 321 -11.85 15.22 -18.75
N ALA A 322 -12.99 14.72 -18.25
CA ALA A 322 -14.06 14.16 -19.07
C ALA A 322 -14.71 15.18 -20.02
N ALA A 323 -14.64 16.47 -19.69
CA ALA A 323 -15.11 17.57 -20.54
C ALA A 323 -14.08 18.03 -21.58
N GLN A 324 -12.84 17.51 -21.54
CA GLN A 324 -11.82 17.86 -22.53
C GLN A 324 -12.04 17.09 -23.84
N ASP A 325 -11.50 17.64 -24.92
CA ASP A 325 -11.47 17.00 -26.24
C ASP A 325 -10.33 15.97 -26.31
N THR A 326 -10.49 14.87 -25.58
CA THR A 326 -9.61 13.69 -25.58
C THR A 326 -10.43 12.45 -25.90
N ARG A 327 -9.81 11.46 -26.56
CA ARG A 327 -10.43 10.16 -26.86
C ARG A 327 -10.27 9.19 -25.70
N VAL A 328 -9.14 9.19 -25.01
CA VAL A 328 -8.89 8.28 -23.90
C VAL A 328 -8.59 9.06 -22.63
N LEU A 329 -9.26 8.71 -21.53
CA LEU A 329 -8.97 9.21 -20.19
C LEU A 329 -8.23 8.13 -19.39
N VAL A 330 -6.99 8.38 -19.01
CA VAL A 330 -6.23 7.52 -18.09
C VAL A 330 -6.40 8.02 -16.66
N VAL A 331 -6.83 7.14 -15.76
CA VAL A 331 -6.91 7.38 -14.31
C VAL A 331 -5.73 6.65 -13.66
N ARG A 332 -4.74 7.41 -13.19
CA ARG A 332 -3.45 6.90 -12.71
C ARG A 332 -3.24 7.23 -11.22
N GLY A 333 -3.31 6.22 -10.36
CA GLY A 333 -2.93 6.38 -8.95
C GLY A 333 -1.42 6.34 -8.75
N GLY A 334 -0.90 6.87 -7.64
CA GLY A 334 0.52 6.97 -7.31
C GLY A 334 1.15 5.67 -6.78
N GLU A 335 1.96 5.75 -5.71
CA GLU A 335 2.67 4.59 -5.13
C GLU A 335 1.71 3.44 -4.80
N VAL A 336 0.55 3.80 -4.28
CA VAL A 336 -0.62 2.95 -4.08
C VAL A 336 -1.71 3.50 -5.00
N PHE A 337 -2.44 2.63 -5.71
CA PHE A 337 -3.52 3.12 -6.55
C PHE A 337 -4.63 3.73 -5.70
N SER A 338 -5.19 2.96 -4.76
CA SER A 338 -6.10 3.46 -3.71
C SER A 338 -6.43 2.36 -2.70
N ASN A 339 -6.56 2.73 -1.44
CA ASN A 339 -7.05 1.88 -0.34
C ASN A 339 -8.46 2.29 0.14
N GLY A 340 -9.12 3.21 -0.56
CA GLY A 340 -10.46 3.69 -0.21
C GLY A 340 -10.45 4.77 0.88
N VAL A 341 -11.42 4.69 1.81
CA VAL A 341 -11.67 5.72 2.84
C VAL A 341 -10.46 6.03 3.71
N HIS A 342 -10.34 7.30 4.14
CA HIS A 342 -9.20 7.75 4.93
C HIS A 342 -9.42 7.51 6.43
N LEU A 343 -9.15 6.27 6.88
CA LEU A 343 -9.40 5.83 8.26
C LEU A 343 -8.79 6.75 9.34
N ASN A 344 -7.60 7.31 9.11
CA ASN A 344 -7.00 8.24 10.08
C ASN A 344 -7.78 9.58 10.20
N VAL A 345 -8.27 10.14 9.08
CA VAL A 345 -9.05 11.40 9.09
C VAL A 345 -10.41 11.14 9.74
N ILE A 346 -11.01 9.99 9.45
CA ILE A 346 -12.25 9.53 10.10
C ILE A 346 -12.04 9.41 11.62
N GLU A 347 -10.98 8.72 12.07
CA GLU A 347 -10.69 8.53 13.50
C GLU A 347 -10.34 9.84 14.21
N ALA A 348 -9.70 10.80 13.53
CA ALA A 348 -9.39 12.11 14.10
C ALA A 348 -10.61 13.05 14.22
N SER A 349 -11.70 12.76 13.51
CA SER A 349 -12.91 13.59 13.53
C SER A 349 -13.57 13.57 14.91
N ARG A 350 -14.19 14.69 15.30
CA ARG A 350 -15.07 14.75 16.48
C ARG A 350 -16.32 13.87 16.32
N HIS A 351 -16.70 13.60 15.08
CA HIS A 351 -17.84 12.74 14.71
C HIS A 351 -17.39 11.74 13.65
N PRO A 352 -16.67 10.66 14.04
CA PRO A 352 -16.11 9.70 13.10
C PRO A 352 -17.14 9.05 12.17
N GLU A 353 -18.34 8.75 12.65
CA GLU A 353 -19.41 8.13 11.85
C GLU A 353 -19.88 9.08 10.75
N LEU A 354 -20.02 10.37 11.09
CA LEU A 354 -20.39 11.41 10.13
C LEU A 354 -19.29 11.63 9.09
N GLU A 355 -18.02 11.68 9.52
CA GLU A 355 -16.89 11.80 8.57
C GLU A 355 -16.79 10.55 7.68
N ALA A 356 -16.98 9.35 8.22
CA ALA A 356 -17.02 8.12 7.42
C ALA A 356 -18.13 8.16 6.37
N TRP A 357 -19.32 8.64 6.75
CA TRP A 357 -20.46 8.81 5.86
C TRP A 357 -20.19 9.85 4.76
N MET A 358 -19.61 10.99 5.11
CA MET A 358 -19.19 12.00 4.14
C MET A 358 -18.13 11.46 3.18
N ASN A 359 -17.16 10.71 3.70
CA ASN A 359 -16.06 10.17 2.93
C ASN A 359 -16.55 9.12 1.92
N ILE A 360 -17.40 8.17 2.31
CA ILE A 360 -17.92 7.16 1.37
C ILE A 360 -18.76 7.81 0.26
N ASN A 361 -19.58 8.80 0.60
CA ASN A 361 -20.34 9.56 -0.40
C ASN A 361 -19.42 10.32 -1.37
N ALA A 362 -18.29 10.84 -0.89
CA ALA A 362 -17.31 11.48 -1.76
C ALA A 362 -16.58 10.47 -2.67
N ILE A 363 -16.25 9.27 -2.18
CA ILE A 363 -15.69 8.20 -3.03
C ILE A 363 -16.72 7.73 -4.08
N ASN A 364 -18.00 7.64 -3.72
CA ASN A 364 -19.06 7.35 -4.69
C ASN A 364 -19.09 8.39 -5.81
N ALA A 365 -18.87 9.67 -5.50
CA ALA A 365 -18.79 10.70 -6.54
C ALA A 365 -17.64 10.39 -7.51
N VAL A 366 -16.44 10.09 -7.01
CA VAL A 366 -15.28 9.70 -7.83
C VAL A 366 -15.61 8.49 -8.72
N CYS A 367 -16.13 7.41 -8.13
CA CYS A 367 -16.46 6.19 -8.87
C CYS A 367 -17.52 6.44 -9.94
N ARG A 368 -18.50 7.31 -9.64
CA ARG A 368 -19.52 7.71 -10.62
C ARG A 368 -18.90 8.44 -11.79
N GLU A 369 -17.95 9.35 -11.57
CA GLU A 369 -17.27 10.06 -12.68
C GLU A 369 -16.55 9.10 -13.61
N VAL A 370 -15.92 8.05 -13.08
CA VAL A 370 -15.26 7.00 -13.88
C VAL A 370 -16.31 6.21 -14.69
N ILE A 371 -17.32 5.65 -14.02
CA ILE A 371 -18.34 4.78 -14.66
C ILE A 371 -19.17 5.56 -15.69
N ALA A 372 -19.53 6.80 -15.38
CA ALA A 372 -20.42 7.62 -16.19
C ALA A 372 -19.70 8.43 -17.28
N CYS A 373 -18.38 8.28 -17.46
CA CYS A 373 -17.54 9.07 -18.39
C CYS A 373 -17.83 8.81 -19.88
N THR A 374 -19.08 8.98 -20.31
CA THR A 374 -19.69 8.83 -21.65
C THR A 374 -18.85 9.15 -22.89
N GLY A 375 -18.09 10.22 -22.75
CA GLY A 375 -17.44 10.96 -23.83
C GLY A 375 -16.21 10.28 -24.41
N GLN A 376 -15.52 9.50 -23.57
CA GLN A 376 -14.19 8.98 -23.81
C GLN A 376 -14.12 7.51 -23.35
N LEU A 377 -13.15 6.75 -23.84
CA LEU A 377 -12.81 5.47 -23.22
C LEU A 377 -11.92 5.70 -22.00
N VAL A 378 -12.19 5.03 -20.89
CA VAL A 378 -11.46 5.19 -19.64
C VAL A 378 -10.51 4.01 -19.40
N VAL A 379 -9.25 4.31 -19.08
CA VAL A 379 -8.22 3.33 -18.71
C VAL A 379 -7.82 3.55 -17.25
N ALA A 380 -8.04 2.58 -16.38
CA ALA A 380 -7.48 2.57 -15.03
C ALA A 380 -6.05 2.01 -15.07
N SER A 381 -5.09 2.80 -14.59
CA SER A 381 -3.66 2.49 -14.56
C SER A 381 -3.22 2.13 -13.14
N LEU A 382 -3.26 0.84 -12.81
CA LEU A 382 -2.92 0.31 -11.49
C LEU A 382 -1.45 -0.13 -11.48
N GLY A 383 -0.53 0.81 -11.25
CA GLY A 383 0.89 0.47 -11.08
C GLY A 383 1.30 0.19 -9.63
N GLY A 384 0.35 0.27 -8.70
CA GLY A 384 0.54 0.15 -7.26
C GLY A 384 -0.65 -0.58 -6.66
N ASN A 385 -0.50 -1.13 -5.45
CA ASN A 385 -1.52 -1.95 -4.81
C ASN A 385 -2.85 -1.21 -4.68
N ALA A 386 -3.95 -1.95 -4.64
CA ALA A 386 -5.27 -1.41 -4.41
C ALA A 386 -6.06 -2.28 -3.43
N GLY A 387 -6.84 -1.65 -2.55
CA GLY A 387 -7.66 -2.34 -1.56
C GLY A 387 -9.06 -1.74 -1.49
N ALA A 388 -10.03 -2.57 -1.10
CA ALA A 388 -11.41 -2.18 -0.83
C ALA A 388 -12.00 -1.33 -1.98
N GLY A 389 -12.50 -0.12 -1.66
CA GLY A 389 -13.08 0.80 -2.62
C GLY A 389 -12.12 1.25 -3.73
N GLY A 390 -10.81 1.22 -3.48
CA GLY A 390 -9.80 1.52 -4.49
C GLY A 390 -9.78 0.52 -5.64
N VAL A 391 -10.01 -0.77 -5.37
CA VAL A 391 -10.15 -1.79 -6.42
C VAL A 391 -11.42 -1.50 -7.23
N MET A 392 -12.55 -1.29 -6.55
CA MET A 392 -13.85 -1.11 -7.21
C MET A 392 -13.90 0.15 -8.07
N MET A 393 -13.24 1.23 -7.63
CA MET A 393 -13.03 2.44 -8.44
C MET A 393 -12.33 2.12 -9.77
N GLY A 394 -11.26 1.32 -9.73
CA GLY A 394 -10.54 0.91 -10.94
C GLY A 394 -11.41 0.07 -11.88
N LEU A 395 -12.21 -0.85 -11.35
CA LEU A 395 -13.10 -1.73 -12.13
C LEU A 395 -14.18 -0.98 -12.93
N GLY A 396 -14.48 0.27 -12.54
CA GLY A 396 -15.42 1.14 -13.25
C GLY A 396 -14.92 1.68 -14.58
N ALA A 397 -13.61 1.58 -14.88
CA ALA A 397 -13.05 1.96 -16.16
C ALA A 397 -13.44 0.97 -17.29
N ASP A 398 -13.28 1.37 -18.55
CA ASP A 398 -13.48 0.47 -19.70
C ASP A 398 -12.35 -0.56 -19.79
N ARG A 399 -11.11 -0.14 -19.46
CA ARG A 399 -9.92 -0.99 -19.43
C ARG A 399 -9.18 -0.85 -18.11
N VAL A 400 -8.82 -1.97 -17.50
CA VAL A 400 -8.02 -2.03 -16.28
C VAL A 400 -6.66 -2.65 -16.62
N VAL A 401 -5.60 -1.84 -16.52
CA VAL A 401 -4.22 -2.30 -16.74
C VAL A 401 -3.48 -2.32 -15.41
N VAL A 402 -2.93 -3.48 -15.07
CA VAL A 402 -2.25 -3.74 -13.78
C VAL A 402 -0.77 -4.04 -13.99
N ARG A 403 0.08 -3.54 -13.10
CA ARG A 403 1.51 -3.93 -13.07
C ARG A 403 1.64 -5.32 -12.46
N GLU A 404 2.56 -6.14 -12.96
CA GLU A 404 2.78 -7.53 -12.51
C GLU A 404 2.92 -7.67 -10.98
N SER A 405 3.60 -6.74 -10.32
CA SER A 405 3.81 -6.79 -8.87
C SER A 405 2.65 -6.28 -8.01
N VAL A 406 1.53 -5.88 -8.62
CA VAL A 406 0.36 -5.36 -7.90
C VAL A 406 -0.41 -6.49 -7.21
N VAL A 407 -0.82 -6.20 -5.98
CA VAL A 407 -1.79 -6.99 -5.23
C VAL A 407 -3.08 -6.20 -5.07
N LEU A 408 -4.20 -6.88 -5.35
CA LEU A 408 -5.55 -6.36 -5.19
C LEU A 408 -6.21 -7.04 -3.99
N ASN A 409 -6.86 -6.27 -3.12
CA ASN A 409 -7.70 -6.77 -2.03
C ASN A 409 -9.16 -6.34 -2.27
N PRO A 410 -9.93 -7.06 -3.12
CA PRO A 410 -11.27 -6.68 -3.57
C PRO A 410 -12.37 -6.96 -2.53
N HIS A 411 -12.18 -6.56 -1.28
CA HIS A 411 -13.10 -6.84 -0.18
C HIS A 411 -13.10 -5.75 0.89
N TYR A 412 -14.16 -5.75 1.71
CA TYR A 412 -14.39 -4.83 2.82
C TYR A 412 -14.56 -5.54 4.17
N ARG A 413 -14.71 -6.87 4.13
CA ARG A 413 -15.00 -7.73 5.29
C ARG A 413 -14.05 -7.49 6.45
N THR A 414 -12.75 -7.40 6.16
CA THR A 414 -11.70 -7.12 7.14
C THR A 414 -11.64 -5.65 7.56
N MET A 415 -12.69 -4.86 7.38
CA MET A 415 -12.83 -3.55 8.01
C MET A 415 -14.23 -3.40 8.61
N GLY A 416 -15.05 -4.46 8.62
CA GLY A 416 -16.41 -4.38 9.10
C GLY A 416 -17.30 -3.47 8.26
N LEU A 417 -17.07 -3.42 6.94
CA LEU A 417 -17.84 -2.60 6.02
C LEU A 417 -18.45 -3.47 4.91
N PHE A 418 -19.60 -3.03 4.38
CA PHE A 418 -20.21 -3.61 3.18
C PHE A 418 -19.54 -3.15 1.87
N GLY A 419 -19.11 -1.88 1.81
CA GLY A 419 -18.62 -1.20 0.60
C GLY A 419 -19.73 -0.51 -0.20
N SER A 420 -19.44 0.61 -0.87
CA SER A 420 -20.47 1.36 -1.62
C SER A 420 -19.99 2.00 -2.92
N GLU A 421 -18.85 1.58 -3.44
CA GLU A 421 -18.24 2.11 -4.67
C GLU A 421 -18.88 1.58 -5.95
N TYR A 422 -20.21 1.38 -5.96
CA TYR A 422 -20.96 0.68 -7.01
C TYR A 422 -20.45 -0.74 -7.25
N TRP A 423 -19.89 -1.37 -6.21
CA TRP A 423 -19.25 -2.67 -6.33
C TRP A 423 -20.27 -3.75 -6.74
N THR A 424 -21.53 -3.64 -6.31
CA THR A 424 -22.63 -4.53 -6.72
C THR A 424 -23.04 -4.32 -8.19
N TYR A 425 -22.60 -3.22 -8.81
CA TYR A 425 -22.70 -2.98 -10.26
C TYR A 425 -21.45 -3.43 -11.02
N VAL A 426 -20.24 -3.00 -10.62
CA VAL A 426 -19.00 -3.22 -11.40
C VAL A 426 -18.42 -4.62 -11.23
N LEU A 427 -18.38 -5.17 -10.02
CA LEU A 427 -17.65 -6.41 -9.75
C LEU A 427 -18.36 -7.63 -10.38
N PRO A 428 -19.67 -7.85 -10.21
CA PRO A 428 -20.37 -8.96 -10.87
C PRO A 428 -20.33 -8.90 -12.40
N ARG A 429 -20.19 -7.72 -13.00
CA ARG A 429 -20.03 -7.57 -14.46
C ARG A 429 -18.65 -8.02 -14.96
N ARG A 430 -17.62 -7.83 -14.13
CA ARG A 430 -16.24 -8.24 -14.43
C ARG A 430 -16.06 -9.73 -14.29
N VAL A 431 -16.56 -10.32 -13.20
CA VAL A 431 -16.20 -11.69 -12.79
C VAL A 431 -17.39 -12.66 -12.65
N GLY A 432 -18.62 -12.19 -12.82
CA GLY A 432 -19.83 -12.94 -12.49
C GLY A 432 -20.22 -12.84 -11.00
N ALA A 433 -21.49 -13.10 -10.68
CA ALA A 433 -22.03 -12.90 -9.33
C ALA A 433 -21.43 -13.84 -8.27
N GLU A 434 -21.23 -15.11 -8.61
CA GLU A 434 -20.66 -16.10 -7.69
C GLU A 434 -19.22 -15.75 -7.31
N GLN A 435 -18.38 -15.45 -8.30
CA GLN A 435 -17.00 -15.07 -8.06
C GLN A 435 -16.90 -13.73 -7.32
N ALA A 436 -17.80 -12.77 -7.59
CA ALA A 436 -17.87 -11.52 -6.85
C ALA A 436 -18.16 -11.76 -5.35
N LEU A 437 -19.11 -12.64 -5.04
CA LEU A 437 -19.42 -13.04 -3.67
C LEU A 437 -18.22 -13.73 -3.01
N ARG A 438 -17.57 -14.65 -3.72
CA ARG A 438 -16.40 -15.37 -3.23
C ARG A 438 -15.25 -14.43 -2.87
N LEU A 439 -14.88 -13.52 -3.78
CA LEU A 439 -13.80 -12.55 -3.57
C LEU A 439 -14.05 -11.66 -2.34
N THR A 440 -15.29 -11.17 -2.20
CA THR A 440 -15.67 -10.28 -1.10
C THR A 440 -15.79 -11.02 0.25
N GLN A 441 -16.17 -12.30 0.25
CA GLN A 441 -16.35 -13.11 1.45
C GLN A 441 -15.06 -13.77 1.94
N GLU A 442 -14.26 -14.37 1.05
CA GLU A 442 -13.01 -15.04 1.43
C GLU A 442 -11.97 -14.03 1.93
N ALA A 443 -12.02 -12.79 1.43
CA ALA A 443 -11.14 -11.70 1.83
C ALA A 443 -9.64 -12.05 1.67
N LEU A 444 -9.32 -12.73 0.56
CA LEU A 444 -7.96 -13.10 0.20
C LEU A 444 -7.39 -12.14 -0.86
N PRO A 445 -6.08 -11.90 -0.87
CA PRO A 445 -5.44 -11.07 -1.87
C PRO A 445 -5.49 -11.75 -3.25
N VAL A 446 -5.48 -10.94 -4.30
CA VAL A 446 -5.46 -11.37 -5.71
C VAL A 446 -4.24 -10.78 -6.39
N SER A 447 -3.42 -11.62 -7.02
CA SER A 447 -2.27 -11.19 -7.84
C SER A 447 -2.71 -10.54 -9.15
N ALA A 448 -1.83 -9.78 -9.79
CA ALA A 448 -2.08 -9.23 -11.13
C ALA A 448 -2.42 -10.32 -12.17
N ALA A 449 -1.74 -11.47 -12.13
CA ALA A 449 -2.02 -12.59 -13.02
C ALA A 449 -3.43 -13.16 -12.80
N GLN A 450 -3.80 -13.45 -11.55
CA GLN A 450 -5.16 -13.91 -11.20
C GLN A 450 -6.21 -12.85 -11.54
N ALA A 451 -5.90 -11.56 -11.40
CA ALA A 451 -6.81 -10.50 -11.76
C ALA A 451 -7.17 -10.54 -13.26
N VAL A 452 -6.20 -10.84 -14.13
CA VAL A 452 -6.46 -11.05 -15.57
C VAL A 452 -7.25 -12.34 -15.81
N GLU A 453 -6.85 -13.45 -15.18
CA GLU A 453 -7.54 -14.74 -15.32
C GLU A 453 -9.02 -14.68 -14.90
N LEU A 454 -9.32 -13.96 -13.83
CA LEU A 454 -10.67 -13.79 -13.30
C LEU A 454 -11.51 -12.75 -14.06
N GLY A 455 -10.88 -11.89 -14.88
CA GLY A 455 -11.55 -10.77 -15.56
C GLY A 455 -11.64 -9.47 -14.75
N LEU A 456 -10.98 -9.38 -13.60
CA LEU A 456 -10.82 -8.13 -12.83
C LEU A 456 -9.95 -7.11 -13.57
N ALA A 457 -8.94 -7.58 -14.30
CA ALA A 457 -8.05 -6.76 -15.13
C ALA A 457 -8.09 -7.20 -16.58
N ASP A 458 -7.93 -6.26 -17.51
CA ASP A 458 -7.88 -6.53 -18.95
C ASP A 458 -6.47 -6.89 -19.42
N ARG A 459 -5.45 -6.38 -18.72
CA ARG A 459 -4.06 -6.57 -19.11
C ARG A 459 -3.11 -6.44 -17.92
N MET A 460 -2.15 -7.34 -17.87
CA MET A 460 -0.99 -7.24 -17.01
C MET A 460 0.21 -6.76 -17.82
N LEU A 461 1.00 -5.85 -17.24
CA LEU A 461 2.26 -5.37 -17.81
C LEU A 461 3.38 -5.52 -16.77
N ASP A 462 4.53 -6.00 -17.22
CA ASP A 462 5.76 -6.14 -16.44
C ASP A 462 6.60 -4.84 -16.41
N GLY A 463 7.67 -4.89 -15.62
CA GLY A 463 8.67 -3.83 -15.52
C GLY A 463 8.53 -2.93 -14.29
N SER A 464 9.49 -2.01 -14.16
CA SER A 464 9.50 -1.00 -13.10
C SER A 464 8.26 -0.09 -13.18
N ARG A 465 8.01 0.68 -12.11
CA ARG A 465 6.88 1.63 -12.09
C ARG A 465 6.88 2.59 -13.28
N LEU A 466 8.05 3.14 -13.62
CA LEU A 466 8.18 4.12 -14.69
C LEU A 466 7.95 3.48 -16.07
N GLU A 467 8.48 2.28 -16.29
CA GLU A 467 8.26 1.52 -17.52
C GLU A 467 6.80 1.12 -17.69
N PHE A 468 6.15 0.70 -16.60
CA PHE A 468 4.72 0.40 -16.57
C PHE A 468 3.91 1.62 -16.99
N GLU A 469 4.12 2.78 -16.37
CA GLU A 469 3.38 4.01 -16.69
C GLU A 469 3.57 4.42 -18.15
N ARG A 470 4.81 4.36 -18.65
CA ARG A 470 5.12 4.63 -20.07
C ARG A 470 4.34 3.70 -20.99
N ARG A 471 4.30 2.40 -20.71
CA ARG A 471 3.58 1.41 -21.53
C ARG A 471 2.06 1.55 -21.45
N VAL A 472 1.53 2.04 -20.34
CA VAL A 472 0.10 2.39 -20.24
C VAL A 472 -0.23 3.58 -21.13
N LEU A 473 0.63 4.60 -21.20
CA LEU A 473 0.44 5.74 -22.12
C LEU A 473 0.45 5.26 -23.57
N GLU A 474 1.44 4.46 -23.97
CA GLU A 474 1.46 3.87 -25.32
C GLU A 474 0.23 3.01 -25.61
N TYR A 475 -0.30 2.31 -24.61
CA TYR A 475 -1.52 1.55 -24.74
C TYR A 475 -2.74 2.46 -24.94
N ALA A 476 -2.83 3.55 -24.19
CA ALA A 476 -3.89 4.55 -24.31
C ALA A 476 -3.83 5.26 -25.68
N GLU A 477 -2.64 5.60 -26.16
CA GLU A 477 -2.43 6.19 -27.50
C GLU A 477 -2.86 5.24 -28.61
N ARG A 478 -2.48 3.95 -28.53
CA ARG A 478 -2.95 2.94 -29.49
C ARG A 478 -4.46 2.76 -29.45
N LEU A 479 -5.07 2.76 -28.26
CA LEU A 479 -6.52 2.68 -28.11
C LEU A 479 -7.19 3.93 -28.70
N ALA A 480 -6.62 5.11 -28.48
CA ALA A 480 -7.06 6.37 -29.05
C ALA A 480 -6.89 6.40 -30.58
N ALA A 481 -5.96 5.67 -31.17
CA ALA A 481 -5.75 5.60 -32.61
C ALA A 481 -6.47 4.40 -33.29
N ASP A 482 -7.14 3.55 -32.52
CA ASP A 482 -7.77 2.33 -33.03
C ASP A 482 -8.85 2.67 -34.08
N PRO A 483 -8.82 2.09 -35.31
CA PRO A 483 -9.86 2.28 -36.31
C PRO A 483 -11.27 1.89 -35.84
N ALA A 484 -11.38 1.04 -34.81
CA ALA A 484 -12.63 0.64 -34.18
C ALA A 484 -13.05 1.54 -33.01
N TYR A 485 -12.26 2.55 -32.62
CA TYR A 485 -12.54 3.37 -31.43
C TYR A 485 -13.96 3.93 -31.41
N ASP A 486 -14.45 4.51 -32.51
CA ASP A 486 -15.78 5.15 -32.51
C ASP A 486 -16.89 4.11 -32.30
N ARG A 487 -16.69 2.90 -32.81
CA ARG A 487 -17.58 1.75 -32.58
C ARG A 487 -17.53 1.29 -31.12
N LEU A 488 -16.34 1.22 -30.52
CA LEU A 488 -16.15 0.86 -29.11
C LEU A 488 -16.84 1.89 -28.20
N LEU A 489 -16.63 3.18 -28.45
CA LEU A 489 -17.26 4.25 -27.70
C LEU A 489 -18.79 4.24 -27.83
N ALA A 490 -19.31 4.05 -29.05
CA ALA A 490 -20.75 3.94 -29.28
C ALA A 490 -21.36 2.73 -28.56
N GLY A 491 -20.70 1.57 -28.64
CA GLY A 491 -21.12 0.35 -27.93
C GLY A 491 -21.12 0.52 -26.42
N ARG A 492 -20.10 1.18 -25.88
CA ARG A 492 -20.03 1.58 -24.47
C ARG A 492 -21.21 2.45 -24.08
N ARG A 493 -21.50 3.52 -24.84
CA ARG A 493 -22.64 4.42 -24.56
C ARG A 493 -23.96 3.67 -24.52
N GLN A 494 -24.20 2.84 -25.53
CA GLN A 494 -25.41 2.01 -25.62
C GLN A 494 -25.54 1.06 -24.43
N ALA A 495 -24.44 0.42 -24.02
CA ALA A 495 -24.43 -0.48 -22.86
C ALA A 495 -24.75 0.26 -21.56
N ARG A 496 -24.15 1.44 -21.33
CA ARG A 496 -24.43 2.28 -20.15
C ARG A 496 -25.89 2.77 -20.13
N GLU A 497 -26.43 3.19 -21.27
CA GLU A 497 -27.84 3.56 -21.38
C GLU A 497 -28.79 2.39 -21.11
N ALA A 498 -28.47 1.20 -21.61
CA ALA A 498 -29.26 -0.01 -21.36
C ALA A 498 -29.22 -0.41 -19.88
N ASP A 499 -28.04 -0.34 -19.26
CA ASP A 499 -27.88 -0.55 -17.83
C ASP A 499 -28.70 0.46 -17.02
N GLU A 500 -28.66 1.74 -17.39
CA GLU A 500 -29.40 2.80 -16.69
C GLU A 500 -30.91 2.57 -16.74
N ARG A 501 -31.44 2.07 -17.87
CA ARG A 501 -32.85 1.67 -18.00
C ARG A 501 -33.20 0.44 -17.16
N ARG A 502 -32.27 -0.52 -17.03
CA ARG A 502 -32.49 -1.75 -16.25
C ARG A 502 -32.45 -1.48 -14.75
N LYS A 503 -31.42 -0.79 -14.28
CA LYS A 503 -31.27 -0.33 -12.90
C LYS A 503 -30.30 0.86 -12.89
N PRO A 504 -30.77 2.06 -12.52
CA PRO A 504 -29.93 3.25 -12.54
C PRO A 504 -28.80 3.14 -11.51
N LEU A 505 -27.68 3.80 -11.77
CA LEU A 505 -26.55 3.83 -10.82
C LEU A 505 -27.00 4.36 -9.44
N ASP A 506 -27.94 5.31 -9.43
CA ASP A 506 -28.50 5.85 -8.18
C ASP A 506 -29.22 4.79 -7.33
N ALA A 507 -29.84 3.77 -7.95
CA ALA A 507 -30.44 2.67 -7.20
C ALA A 507 -29.38 1.74 -6.58
N TYR A 508 -28.33 1.41 -7.33
CA TYR A 508 -27.20 0.65 -6.79
C TYR A 508 -26.56 1.38 -5.60
N ARG A 509 -26.29 2.68 -5.75
CA ARG A 509 -25.75 3.51 -4.69
C ARG A 509 -26.65 3.55 -3.46
N ALA A 510 -27.95 3.75 -3.64
CA ALA A 510 -28.89 3.85 -2.52
C ALA A 510 -28.94 2.56 -1.69
N GLU A 511 -28.95 1.40 -2.35
CA GLU A 511 -28.92 0.10 -1.68
C GLU A 511 -27.61 -0.13 -0.92
N GLU A 512 -26.47 0.14 -1.56
CA GLU A 512 -25.15 0.00 -0.94
C GLU A 512 -24.97 0.96 0.26
N LEU A 513 -25.43 2.21 0.13
CA LEU A 513 -25.39 3.19 1.21
C LEU A 513 -26.32 2.82 2.38
N ALA A 514 -27.43 2.13 2.12
CA ALA A 514 -28.31 1.63 3.18
C ALA A 514 -27.65 0.50 4.01
N GLU A 515 -26.79 -0.31 3.39
CA GLU A 515 -25.94 -1.28 4.10
C GLU A 515 -24.81 -0.57 4.86
N MET A 516 -24.10 0.35 4.20
CA MET A 516 -23.01 1.12 4.81
C MET A 516 -23.46 1.97 6.01
N SER A 517 -24.68 2.51 5.97
CA SER A 517 -25.24 3.26 7.09
C SER A 517 -25.31 2.41 8.36
N ARG A 518 -25.76 1.15 8.24
CA ARG A 518 -25.81 0.19 9.36
C ARG A 518 -24.41 -0.17 9.87
N ASP A 519 -23.43 -0.30 8.99
CA ASP A 519 -22.06 -0.57 9.40
C ASP A 519 -21.38 0.64 10.09
N MET A 520 -21.67 1.87 9.65
CA MET A 520 -21.03 3.07 10.16
C MET A 520 -21.69 3.65 11.42
N PHE A 521 -23.02 3.68 11.46
CA PHE A 521 -23.79 4.29 12.56
C PHE A 521 -24.20 3.27 13.62
N ASP A 522 -24.66 2.09 13.20
CA ASP A 522 -25.09 1.03 14.13
C ASP A 522 -23.95 0.07 14.50
N ASP A 523 -22.77 0.24 13.89
CA ASP A 523 -21.58 -0.60 14.08
C ASP A 523 -21.85 -2.10 13.85
N ARG A 524 -22.81 -2.41 12.96
CA ARG A 524 -23.32 -3.78 12.71
C ARG A 524 -22.22 -4.82 12.55
N SER A 525 -21.16 -4.46 11.84
CA SER A 525 -20.05 -5.36 11.49
C SER A 525 -18.73 -5.01 12.19
N GLY A 526 -18.76 -4.14 13.21
CA GLY A 526 -17.60 -3.80 14.04
C GLY A 526 -16.60 -2.81 13.42
N PHE A 527 -17.03 -1.96 12.48
CA PHE A 527 -16.19 -0.95 11.82
C PHE A 527 -15.46 -0.05 12.83
N ARG A 528 -16.11 0.34 13.93
CA ARG A 528 -15.52 1.24 14.93
C ARG A 528 -14.27 0.64 15.56
N GLN A 529 -14.37 -0.59 16.05
CA GLN A 529 -13.23 -1.28 16.65
C GLN A 529 -12.16 -1.57 15.59
N ALA A 530 -12.59 -1.97 14.38
CA ALA A 530 -11.69 -2.26 13.27
C ALA A 530 -10.82 -1.07 12.89
N ARG A 531 -11.48 0.08 12.67
CA ARG A 531 -10.84 1.35 12.36
C ARG A 531 -9.87 1.77 13.46
N ARG A 532 -10.29 1.72 14.72
CA ARG A 532 -9.45 2.10 15.86
C ARG A 532 -8.21 1.21 15.95
N ALA A 533 -8.37 -0.11 15.82
CA ALA A 533 -7.26 -1.05 15.83
C ALA A 533 -6.26 -0.79 14.70
N PHE A 534 -6.76 -0.55 13.47
CA PHE A 534 -5.94 -0.24 12.31
C PHE A 534 -5.14 1.06 12.50
N VAL A 535 -5.82 2.15 12.84
CA VAL A 535 -5.22 3.49 12.94
C VAL A 535 -4.17 3.56 14.05
N HIS A 536 -4.43 2.91 15.18
CA HIS A 536 -3.48 2.85 16.30
C HIS A 536 -2.45 1.71 16.18
N LYS A 537 -2.48 0.94 15.08
CA LYS A 537 -1.59 -0.20 14.83
C LYS A 537 -1.58 -1.19 16.00
N ALA A 538 -2.78 -1.51 16.50
CA ALA A 538 -2.95 -2.47 17.58
C ALA A 538 -2.34 -3.82 17.18
N LYS A 539 -1.59 -4.44 18.10
CA LYS A 539 -1.02 -5.77 17.84
C LYS A 539 -2.16 -6.78 17.67
N ALA A 540 -2.03 -7.65 16.67
CA ALA A 540 -2.96 -8.76 16.50
C ALA A 540 -2.97 -9.65 17.74
N GLN A 541 -4.17 -10.11 18.12
CA GLN A 541 -4.34 -11.03 19.25
C GLN A 541 -4.26 -12.50 18.80
N ALA A 542 -4.63 -12.78 17.56
CA ALA A 542 -4.55 -14.10 16.94
C ALA A 542 -4.41 -13.97 15.43
N THR A 543 -3.95 -15.04 14.77
CA THR A 543 -4.00 -15.17 13.32
C THR A 543 -5.44 -15.39 12.85
N PRO A 544 -5.97 -14.61 11.89
CA PRO A 544 -7.29 -14.87 11.32
C PRO A 544 -7.40 -16.27 10.71
N GLU A 545 -8.54 -16.94 10.96
CA GLU A 545 -8.77 -18.34 10.53
C GLU A 545 -8.60 -18.54 9.02
N HIS A 546 -9.07 -17.59 8.20
CA HIS A 546 -8.94 -17.63 6.74
C HIS A 546 -7.48 -17.60 6.23
N LEU A 547 -6.52 -17.25 7.09
CA LEU A 547 -5.08 -17.29 6.80
C LEU A 547 -4.42 -18.53 7.44
N ALA A 548 -4.86 -18.91 8.64
CA ALA A 548 -4.31 -20.00 9.45
C ALA A 548 -4.86 -21.39 9.07
N ARG A 549 -4.71 -21.79 7.80
CA ARG A 549 -5.17 -23.11 7.31
C ARG A 549 -4.72 -24.31 8.16
N HIS A 550 -3.55 -24.23 8.80
CA HIS A 550 -3.05 -25.28 9.69
C HIS A 550 -3.94 -25.48 10.94
N ARG A 551 -4.61 -24.43 11.42
CA ARG A 551 -5.52 -24.47 12.58
C ARG A 551 -6.90 -25.00 12.19
N GLU A 552 -7.36 -24.66 10.99
CA GLU A 552 -8.60 -25.21 10.41
C GLU A 552 -8.49 -26.73 10.21
N LEU A 553 -7.41 -27.20 9.59
CA LEU A 553 -7.19 -28.61 9.29
C LEU A 553 -6.96 -29.48 10.54
N SER A 554 -6.46 -28.90 11.62
CA SER A 554 -6.22 -29.61 12.88
C SER A 554 -7.44 -29.66 13.81
N GLY A 555 -8.52 -28.93 13.49
CA GLY A 555 -9.68 -28.76 14.39
C GLY A 555 -9.38 -27.93 15.63
N ALA A 556 -8.23 -27.25 15.68
CA ALA A 556 -7.86 -26.35 16.77
C ALA A 556 -8.43 -24.95 16.46
N SER A 557 -9.68 -24.70 16.82
CA SER A 557 -10.26 -23.36 16.68
C SER A 557 -9.45 -22.34 17.48
N ALA A 558 -9.32 -21.10 16.96
CA ALA A 558 -8.80 -19.99 17.76
C ALA A 558 -9.61 -19.87 19.07
N PRO A 559 -8.99 -19.46 20.19
CA PRO A 559 -9.71 -19.25 21.43
C PRO A 559 -10.89 -18.30 21.20
N ALA A 560 -12.10 -18.75 21.57
CA ALA A 560 -13.33 -18.00 21.37
C ALA A 560 -13.23 -16.61 22.01
N GLY A 561 -13.24 -15.56 21.18
CA GLY A 561 -13.20 -14.17 21.62
C GLY A 561 -12.25 -13.24 20.87
N ALA A 562 -11.41 -13.75 19.95
CA ALA A 562 -10.56 -12.90 19.12
C ALA A 562 -11.39 -12.28 17.98
N GLY A 563 -11.87 -11.04 18.18
CA GLY A 563 -12.35 -10.21 17.09
C GLY A 563 -11.31 -10.17 15.96
N ALA A 564 -11.77 -10.16 14.71
CA ALA A 564 -10.91 -10.11 13.54
C ALA A 564 -9.81 -9.06 13.72
N SER A 565 -8.56 -9.48 13.76
CA SER A 565 -7.45 -8.54 13.78
C SER A 565 -7.23 -8.00 12.38
N HIS A 566 -7.31 -6.69 12.24
CA HIS A 566 -7.15 -5.95 11.01
C HIS A 566 -5.70 -5.50 10.86
N MET A 567 -4.93 -6.13 9.98
CA MET A 567 -3.66 -5.58 9.50
C MET A 567 -3.49 -5.81 8.01
#